data_AF-A0A345VIH4-F1
#
_entry.id   AF-A0A345VIH4-F1
#
_cell.length_a   1.000
_cell.length_b   1.000
_cell.length_c   1.000
_cell.angle_alpha   90.00
_cell.angle_beta   90.00
_cell.angle_gamma   90.00
#
_symmetry.space_group_name_H-M   'P 1'
#
loop_
_entity.id
_entity.type
_entity.pdbx_description
1 polymer ?
#
loop_
_entity_poly.entity_id
_entity_poly.type
_entity_poly.pdbx_seq_one_letter_code
_entity_poly.pdbx_strand_id
1 'polypeptide(L)' 'MNYIDFFEKEVPNWMRDSNQKMQEYGFNTDRYWQWVAWSMNEICRKYNNDELVNHQMGLLFDWLGKKAEGG' A
#
# COMPACT_ATOMS: atom_id res chain seq x y z
N MET A 1 9.66 13.08 10.50
CA MET A 1 8.56 12.72 9.57
C MET A 1 7.47 13.78 9.68
N ASN A 2 6.85 14.18 8.57
CA ASN A 2 5.65 15.01 8.59
C ASN A 2 4.42 14.11 8.41
N TYR A 3 3.64 13.93 9.49
CA TYR A 3 2.48 13.04 9.47
C TYR A 3 1.37 13.56 8.56
N ILE A 4 1.19 14.87 8.47
CA ILE A 4 0.19 15.48 7.58
C ILE A 4 0.55 15.15 6.13
N ASP A 5 1.80 15.35 5.72
CA ASP A 5 2.22 15.00 4.36
C ASP A 5 2.07 13.50 4.05
N PHE A 6 2.30 12.62 5.03
CA PHE A 6 2.12 11.18 4.86
C PHE A 6 0.66 10.82 4.56
N PHE A 7 -0.28 11.33 5.35
CA PHE A 7 -1.70 11.02 5.18
C PHE A 7 -2.38 11.80 4.03
N GLU A 8 -1.91 13.00 3.70
CA GLU A 8 -2.48 13.81 2.63
C GLU A 8 -1.89 13.51 1.25
N LYS A 9 -0.63 13.05 1.20
CA LYS A 9 0.10 12.83 -0.07
C LYS A 9 0.53 11.39 -0.25
N GLU A 10 1.31 10.84 0.66
CA GLU A 10 1.92 9.52 0.46
C GLU A 10 0.86 8.42 0.33
N VAL A 11 -0.03 8.30 1.32
CA VAL A 11 -1.09 7.28 1.33
C VAL A 11 -2.05 7.44 0.14
N PRO A 12 -2.58 8.65 -0.16
CA PRO A 12 -3.44 8.84 -1.34
C PRO A 12 -2.73 8.58 -2.67
N ASN A 13 -1.46 8.96 -2.82
CA ASN A 13 -0.70 8.67 -4.02
C ASN A 13 -0.48 7.18 -4.21
N TRP A 14 -0.09 6.46 -3.15
CA TRP A 14 0.06 5.01 -3.21
C TRP A 14 -1.26 4.31 -3.54
N MET A 15 -2.40 4.78 -3.00
CA MET A 15 -3.71 4.24 -3.37
C MET A 15 -4.05 4.45 -4.86
N ARG A 16 -3.69 5.60 -5.43
CA ARG A 16 -3.87 5.86 -6.88
C ARG A 16 -3.01 4.91 -7.70
N ASP A 17 -1.75 4.73 -7.32
CA ASP A 17 -0.84 3.80 -8.01
C ASP A 17 -1.34 2.36 -7.90
N SER A 18 -1.81 1.95 -6.72
CA SER A 18 -2.40 0.63 -6.50
C SER A 18 -3.61 0.37 -7.40
N ASN A 19 -4.48 1.37 -7.59
CA ASN A 19 -5.60 1.27 -8.53
C ASN A 19 -5.13 1.11 -9.98
N GLN A 20 -4.09 1.83 -10.40
CA GLN A 20 -3.52 1.68 -11.75
C GLN A 20 -2.89 0.29 -11.94
N LYS A 21 -2.11 -0.17 -10.96
CA LYS A 21 -1.45 -1.48 -10.99
C LYS A 21 -2.43 -2.64 -10.90
N MET A 22 -3.54 -2.45 -10.20
CA MET A 22 -4.66 -3.40 -10.19
C MET A 22 -5.25 -3.60 -11.60
N GLN A 23 -5.37 -2.52 -12.39
CA GLN A 23 -5.81 -2.61 -13.80
C GLN A 23 -4.73 -3.22 -14.71
N GLU A 24 -3.46 -2.86 -14.49
CA GLU A 24 -2.33 -3.32 -15.32
C GLU A 24 -2.01 -4.81 -15.11
N TYR A 25 -2.03 -5.29 -13.86
CA TYR A 25 -1.63 -6.65 -13.51
C TYR A 25 -2.79 -7.61 -13.31
N GLY A 26 -4.02 -7.09 -13.20
CA GLY A 26 -5.19 -7.83 -12.77
C GLY A 26 -5.21 -7.97 -11.25
N PHE A 27 -6.36 -7.67 -10.65
CA PHE A 27 -6.57 -7.85 -9.22
C PHE A 27 -6.43 -9.33 -8.83
N ASN A 28 -5.87 -9.57 -7.65
CA ASN A 28 -5.63 -10.91 -7.09
C ASN A 28 -4.69 -11.82 -7.90
N THR A 29 -3.80 -11.23 -8.71
CA THR A 29 -2.70 -11.97 -9.32
C THR A 29 -1.45 -11.88 -8.46
N ASP A 30 -0.57 -12.87 -8.56
CA ASP A 30 0.75 -12.85 -7.89
C ASP A 30 1.53 -11.58 -8.25
N ARG A 31 1.44 -11.13 -9.50
CA ARG A 31 2.14 -9.94 -9.98
C ARG A 31 1.66 -8.67 -9.27
N TYR A 32 0.35 -8.53 -9.06
CA TYR A 32 -0.20 -7.43 -8.28
C TYR A 32 0.27 -7.49 -6.82
N TRP A 33 0.18 -8.66 -6.19
CA TRP A 33 0.56 -8.84 -4.78
C TRP A 33 2.04 -8.64 -4.51
N GLN A 34 2.92 -9.08 -5.43
CA GLN A 34 4.35 -8.79 -5.37
C GLN A 34 4.61 -7.28 -5.44
N TRP A 35 3.93 -6.55 -6.31
CA TRP A 35 4.06 -5.10 -6.39
C TRP A 35 3.53 -4.40 -5.13
N VAL A 36 2.41 -4.86 -4.57
CA VAL A 36 1.85 -4.32 -3.31
C VAL A 36 2.87 -4.50 -2.19
N ALA A 37 3.34 -5.72 -1.93
CA ALA A 37 4.29 -5.99 -0.85
C ALA A 37 5.60 -5.21 -1.01
N TRP A 38 6.15 -5.16 -2.24
CA TRP A 38 7.36 -4.40 -2.52
C TRP A 38 7.18 -2.89 -2.29
N SER A 39 6.15 -2.28 -2.89
CA SER A 39 5.94 -0.83 -2.82
C SER A 39 5.63 -0.35 -1.40
N MET A 40 4.88 -1.13 -0.62
CA MET A 40 4.63 -0.82 0.79
C MET A 40 5.91 -0.84 1.62
N ASN A 41 6.76 -1.85 1.42
CA ASN A 41 8.04 -1.95 2.13
C ASN A 41 8.98 -0.78 1.77
N GLU A 42 8.98 -0.33 0.52
CA GLU A 42 9.75 0.85 0.10
C GLU A 42 9.24 2.14 0.78
N ILE A 43 7.92 2.30 0.95
CA ILE A 43 7.35 3.40 1.75
C ILE A 43 7.80 3.28 3.21
N CYS A 44 7.69 2.11 3.85
CA CYS A 44 8.15 1.93 5.22
C CYS A 44 9.62 2.32 5.39
N ARG A 45 10.49 1.87 4.48
CA ARG A 45 11.92 2.22 4.47
C ARG A 45 12.18 3.71 4.27
N LYS A 46 11.45 4.37 3.35
CA LYS A 46 11.54 5.82 3.10
C LYS A 46 11.28 6.64 4.37
N TYR A 47 10.39 6.15 5.24
CA TYR A 47 10.08 6.78 6.52
C TYR A 47 10.85 6.15 7.70
N ASN A 48 11.99 5.51 7.45
CA ASN A 48 12.85 4.91 8.47
C ASN A 48 12.14 3.88 9.36
N ASN A 49 11.21 3.11 8.78
CA ASN A 49 10.37 2.12 9.45
C ASN A 49 9.64 2.70 10.68
N ASP A 50 9.17 3.95 10.58
CA ASP A 50 8.32 4.57 11.60
C ASP A 50 7.11 3.67 11.92
N GLU A 51 6.80 3.55 13.22
CA GLU A 51 5.77 2.63 13.72
C GLU A 51 4.38 2.94 13.14
N LEU A 52 4.03 4.23 13.01
CA LEU A 52 2.75 4.64 12.46
C LEU A 52 2.65 4.31 10.97
N VAL A 53 3.74 4.48 10.22
CA VAL A 53 3.80 4.12 8.80
C VAL A 53 3.63 2.62 8.62
N ASN A 54 4.36 1.81 9.38
CA ASN A 54 4.24 0.35 9.31
C ASN A 54 2.81 -0.11 9.59
N HIS A 55 2.19 0.41 10.65
CA HIS A 55 0.80 0.07 10.98
C HIS A 55 -0.16 0.53 9.88
N GLN A 56 -0.01 1.74 9.35
CA GLN A 56 -0.88 2.24 8.29
C GLN A 56 -0.77 1.43 6.99
N MET A 57 0.44 1.06 6.57
CA MET A 57 0.63 0.23 5.37
C MET A 57 0.13 -1.19 5.59
N GLY A 58 0.34 -1.77 6.79
CA GLY A 58 -0.23 -3.06 7.17
C GLY A 58 -1.76 -3.08 7.13
N LEU A 59 -2.42 -2.04 7.64
CA LEU A 59 -3.88 -1.92 7.59
C LEU A 59 -4.39 -1.90 6.14
N LEU A 60 -3.71 -1.19 5.24
CA LEU A 60 -4.06 -1.18 3.82
C LEU A 60 -3.85 -2.56 3.17
N PHE A 61 -2.81 -3.29 3.56
CA PHE A 61 -2.53 -4.63 3.07
C PHE A 61 -3.64 -5.60 3.47
N ASP A 62 -4.01 -5.59 4.75
CA ASP A 62 -5.09 -6.42 5.29
C ASP A 62 -6.44 -6.09 4.64
N TRP A 63 -6.73 -4.80 4.43
CA TRP A 63 -7.94 -4.36 3.73
C TRP A 63 -7.98 -4.88 2.28
N LEU A 64 -6.86 -4.81 1.55
CA LEU A 64 -6.76 -5.39 0.21
C LEU A 64 -6.95 -6.91 0.24
N GLY A 65 -6.41 -7.60 1.26
CA GLY A 65 -6.52 -9.04 1.41
C GLY A 65 -7.97 -9.48 1.57
N LYS A 66 -8.70 -8.85 2.50
CA LYS A 66 -10.14 -9.08 2.69
C LYS A 66 -10.93 -8.84 1.41
N LYS A 67 -10.61 -7.78 0.67
CA LYS A 67 -11.25 -7.50 -0.63
C LYS A 67 -10.99 -8.62 -1.65
N ALA A 68 -9.81 -9.22 -1.67
CA ALA A 68 -9.48 -10.32 -2.57
C ALA A 68 -10.20 -11.63 -2.21
N GLU A 69 -10.54 -11.82 -0.94
CA GLU A 69 -11.29 -12.99 -0.43
C GLU A 69 -12.81 -12.88 -0.64
N GLY A 70 -13.31 -11.73 -1.11
CA GLY A 70 -14.74 -11.51 -1.38
C GLY A 70 -15.47 -10.61 -0.39
N GLY A 71 -14.75 -10.03 0.59
CA GLY A 71 -15.30 -9.08 1.58
C GLY A 71 -15.79 -9.74 2.87
#